data_AF-A0A1M5R8W8-F1
#
_entry.id   AF-A0A1M5R8W8-F1
#
_cell.length_a   1.000
_cell.length_b   1.000
_cell.length_c   1.000
_cell.angle_alpha   90.00
_cell.angle_beta   90.00
_cell.angle_gamma   90.00
#
_symmetry.space_group_name_H-M   'P 1'
#
loop_
_entity.id
_entity.type
_entity.pdbx_description
1 polymer ?
#
loop_
_entity_poly.entity_id
_entity_poly.type
_entity_poly.pdbx_seq_one_letter_code
_entity_poly.pdbx_strand_id
1 'polypeptide(L)' 'MAKPKARRAIIRGWMALAPEKRQSGQQTLAFAKAAIQRHSLPRSRRTPHDVIIGWLRPRTGRP' A
#
# COMPACT_ATOMS: atom_id res chain seq x y z
N MET A 1 13.68 14.26 8.88
CA MET A 1 12.44 14.14 8.06
C MET A 1 12.39 12.78 7.33
N ALA A 2 11.84 11.73 7.94
CA ALA A 2 11.86 10.35 7.40
C ALA A 2 10.66 9.98 6.50
N LYS A 3 9.98 10.97 5.90
CA LYS A 3 8.67 10.81 5.24
C LYS A 3 8.66 10.01 3.91
N PRO A 4 9.72 9.93 3.07
CA PRO A 4 9.62 9.22 1.77
C PRO A 4 9.82 7.69 1.80
N LYS A 5 10.41 7.13 2.88
CA LYS A 5 10.90 5.74 2.87
C LYS A 5 9.76 4.71 2.94
N ALA A 6 8.78 4.92 3.83
CA ALA A 6 7.66 3.99 4.00
C ALA A 6 6.79 3.88 2.74
N ARG A 7 6.41 5.03 2.13
CA ARG A 7 5.61 5.03 0.89
C ARG A 7 6.30 4.27 -0.24
N ARG A 8 7.59 4.53 -0.47
CA ARG A 8 8.37 3.83 -1.52
C ARG A 8 8.57 2.35 -1.21
N ALA A 9 8.77 1.97 0.05
CA ALA A 9 8.89 0.57 0.45
C ALA A 9 7.58 -0.20 0.19
N ILE A 10 6.44 0.37 0.60
CA ILE A 10 5.11 -0.23 0.41
C ILE A 10 4.78 -0.33 -1.09
N ILE A 11 5.04 0.71 -1.88
CA ILE A 11 4.81 0.66 -3.33
C ILE A 11 5.72 -0.38 -4.01
N ARG A 12 7.00 -0.47 -3.63
CA ARG A 12 7.90 -1.50 -4.18
C ARG A 12 7.46 -2.91 -3.81
N GLY A 13 7.08 -3.14 -2.55
CA GLY A 13 6.54 -4.41 -2.11
C GLY A 13 5.26 -4.79 -2.85
N TRP A 14 4.40 -3.80 -3.14
CA TRP A 14 3.20 -4.02 -3.94
C TRP A 14 3.51 -4.36 -5.39
N MET A 15 4.41 -3.62 -6.04
CA MET A 15 4.80 -3.86 -7.43
C MET A 15 5.56 -5.18 -7.63
N ALA A 16 6.23 -5.68 -6.59
CA ALA A 16 6.87 -6.99 -6.60
C ALA A 16 5.87 -8.16 -6.58
N LEU A 17 4.58 -7.91 -6.29
CA LEU A 17 3.54 -8.93 -6.34
C LEU A 17 3.10 -9.20 -7.78
N ALA A 18 2.67 -10.44 -8.03
CA ALA A 18 2.09 -10.83 -9.31
C ALA A 18 0.87 -9.94 -9.65
N PRO A 19 0.63 -9.62 -10.94
CA PRO A 19 -0.49 -8.78 -11.37
C PRO A 19 -1.85 -9.28 -10.86
N GLU A 20 -2.06 -10.60 -10.82
CA GLU A 20 -3.26 -11.26 -10.28
C GLU A 20 -3.53 -10.85 -8.82
N LYS A 21 -2.44 -10.75 -8.04
CA LYS A 21 -2.50 -10.34 -6.62
C LYS A 21 -2.76 -8.85 -6.46
N ARG A 22 -2.46 -8.05 -7.49
CA ARG A 22 -2.66 -6.61 -7.50
C ARG A 22 -4.06 -6.18 -7.94
N GLN A 23 -4.78 -7.02 -8.69
CA GLN A 23 -6.13 -6.70 -9.18
C GLN A 23 -7.24 -7.00 -8.16
N SER A 24 -7.01 -7.92 -7.22
CA SER A 24 -8.02 -8.26 -6.22
C SER A 24 -8.07 -7.23 -5.09
N GLY A 25 -9.25 -6.64 -4.88
CA GLY A 25 -9.51 -5.75 -3.75
C GLY A 25 -9.25 -6.42 -2.40
N GLN A 26 -9.57 -7.71 -2.27
CA GLN A 26 -9.33 -8.48 -1.05
C GLN A 26 -7.84 -8.67 -0.76
N GLN A 27 -7.01 -8.87 -1.79
CA GLN A 27 -5.55 -8.95 -1.63
C GLN A 27 -4.93 -7.59 -1.32
N THR A 28 -5.50 -6.51 -1.88
CA THR A 28 -5.12 -5.14 -1.53
C THR A 28 -5.38 -4.84 -0.05
N LEU A 29 -6.52 -5.28 0.48
CA LEU A 29 -6.87 -5.16 1.92
C LEU A 29 -5.89 -5.94 2.80
N ALA A 30 -5.58 -7.19 2.43
CA ALA A 30 -4.65 -8.04 3.19
C ALA A 30 -3.23 -7.44 3.21
N PHE A 31 -2.76 -6.97 2.05
CA PHE A 31 -1.46 -6.30 1.94
C PHE A 31 -1.43 -4.99 2.73
N ALA A 32 -2.48 -4.18 2.67
CA ALA A 32 -2.56 -2.94 3.44
C ALA A 32 -2.45 -3.20 4.95
N LYS A 33 -3.16 -4.20 5.49
CA LYS A 33 -3.04 -4.60 6.90
C LYS A 33 -1.60 -5.00 7.27
N ALA A 34 -0.97 -5.85 6.46
CA ALA A 34 0.41 -6.27 6.70
C ALA A 34 1.41 -5.11 6.63
N ALA A 35 1.18 -4.17 5.70
CA ALA A 35 2.02 -3.00 5.51
C ALA A 35 1.87 -1.97 6.65
N ILE A 36 0.69 -1.82 7.25
CA ILE A 36 0.49 -1.01 8.47
C ILE A 36 1.30 -1.58 9.64
N GLN A 37 1.32 -2.91 9.79
CA GLN A 37 2.09 -3.55 10.86
C GLN A 37 3.61 -3.44 10.65
N ARG A 38 4.07 -3.56 9.40
CA ARG A 38 5.51 -3.49 9.06
C ARG A 38 6.09 -2.08 8.98
N HIS A 39 5.26 -1.07 8.70
CA HIS A 39 5.73 0.29 8.47
C HIS A 39 4.95 1.30 9.29
N SER A 40 5.66 2.11 10.09
CA SER A 40 5.08 3.31 10.67
C SER A 40 4.69 4.29 9.56
N LEU A 41 3.38 4.45 9.38
CA LEU A 41 2.83 5.43 8.47
C LEU A 41 2.97 6.84 9.05
N PRO A 42 3.12 7.86 8.20
CA PRO A 42 3.10 9.24 8.65
C PRO A 42 1.75 9.57 9.30
N ARG A 43 1.79 10.42 10.33
CA ARG A 43 0.59 10.94 10.99
C ARG A 43 -0.31 11.60 9.94
N SER A 44 -1.51 11.06 9.78
CA SER A 44 -2.49 11.45 8.78
C SER A 44 -3.85 11.63 9.45
N ARG A 45 -4.70 12.50 8.89
CA ARG A 45 -6.11 12.63 9.29
C ARG A 45 -6.96 11.44 8.82
N ARG A 46 -6.47 10.68 7.83
CA ARG A 46 -7.12 9.47 7.31
C ARG A 46 -6.62 8.24 8.04
N THR A 47 -7.42 7.17 8.04
CA THR A 47 -6.99 5.90 8.62
C THR A 47 -5.72 5.40 7.91
N PRO A 48 -4.81 4.71 8.62
CA PRO A 48 -3.64 4.03 8.04
C PRO A 48 -3.96 3.23 6.78
N HIS A 49 -5.12 2.60 6.80
CA HIS A 49 -5.66 1.81 5.71
C HIS A 49 -5.98 2.66 4.46
N ASP A 50 -6.70 3.76 4.62
CA ASP A 50 -7.05 4.66 3.50
C ASP A 50 -5.81 5.32 2.89
N VAL A 51 -4.78 5.58 3.70
CA VAL A 51 -3.50 6.11 3.21
C VAL A 51 -2.84 5.11 2.27
N ILE A 52 -2.76 3.84 2.67
CA ILE A 52 -2.14 2.80 1.84
C ILE A 52 -2.98 2.52 0.60
N ILE A 53 -4.30 2.33 0.74
CA ILE A 53 -5.19 2.13 -0.41
C ILE A 53 -5.06 3.29 -1.39
N GLY A 54 -4.99 4.54 -0.93
CA GLY A 54 -4.74 5.69 -1.79
C GLY A 54 -3.42 5.63 -2.58
N TRP A 55 -2.40 4.95 -2.06
CA TRP A 55 -1.14 4.73 -2.78
C TRP A 55 -1.21 3.59 -3.79
N LEU A 56 -2.01 2.56 -3.51
CA LEU A 56 -2.13 1.36 -4.33
C LEU A 56 -3.19 1.50 -5.43
N ARG A 57 -4.28 2.22 -5.19
CA ARG A 57 -5.42 2.41 -6.10
C ARG A 57 -5.05 2.82 -7.53
N PRO A 58 -4.14 3.78 -7.79
CA PRO A 58 -3.73 4.09 -9.17
C PRO A 58 -2.87 2.99 -9.83
N ARG A 59 -2.55 1.90 -9.13
CA ARG A 59 -1.64 0.82 -9.54
C ARG A 59 -2.29 -0.57 -9.51
N THR A 60 -3.55 -0.68 -9.08
CA THR A 60 -4.32 -1.94 -8.98
C THR A 60 -5.17 -2.25 -10.21
N GLY A 61 -4.97 -1.54 -11.33
CA GLY A 61 -5.81 -1.72 -12.51
C GLY A 61 -5.23 -1.17 -13.81
N ARG A 62 -3.90 -1.10 -13.94
CA ARG A 62 -3.32 -0.85 -15.25
C ARG A 62 -3.06 -2.21 -15.92
N PRO A 63 -3.76 -2.55 -17.01
CA PRO A 63 -3.43 -3.70 -17.84
C PRO A 63 -1.99 -3.61 -18.36
#